data_AF-A0A7G6X4H4-F1
#
_entry.id   AF-A0A7G6X4H4-F1
#
_cell.length_a   1.000
_cell.length_b   1.000
_cell.length_c   1.000
_cell.angle_alpha   90.00
_cell.angle_beta   90.00
_cell.angle_gamma   90.00
#
_symmetry.space_group_name_H-M   'P 1'
#
loop_
_entity.id
_entity.type
_entity.pdbx_description
1 polymer ?
#
loop_
_entity_poly.entity_id
_entity_poly.type
_entity_poly.pdbx_seq_one_letter_code
_entity_poly.pdbx_strand_id
1 'polypeptide(L)' 'MNDLGTEIHLHARVFRTGCDWYADLDDAYDPQPDDPYWYGYYTTQRAAIDAACARLAAHRLTQSQRISHLLLSPVATSA' A
#
# COMPACT_ATOMS: atom_id res chain seq x y z
N MET A 1 5.04 -4.92 24.33
CA MET A 1 4.90 -5.32 22.91
C MET A 1 4.75 -4.03 22.12
N ASN A 2 5.78 -3.63 21.38
CA ASN A 2 5.74 -2.42 20.57
C ASN A 2 4.95 -2.71 19.30
N ASP A 3 3.63 -2.69 19.44
CA ASP A 3 2.73 -2.69 18.31
C ASP A 3 2.55 -1.23 17.87
N LEU A 4 3.45 -0.75 17.02
CA LEU A 4 3.38 0.60 16.46
C LEU A 4 2.21 0.76 15.46
N GLY A 5 1.40 -0.27 15.25
CA GLY A 5 0.30 -0.25 14.27
C GLY A 5 0.79 -0.02 12.84
N THR A 6 2.07 -0.27 12.56
CA THR A 6 2.73 0.04 11.28
C THR A 6 2.62 -1.07 10.25
N GLU A 7 2.15 -2.25 10.62
CA GLU A 7 1.96 -3.38 9.73
C GLU A 7 0.63 -3.27 8.97
N ILE A 8 0.52 -2.25 8.11
CA ILE A 8 -0.45 -2.33 7.01
C ILE A 8 0.08 -3.37 6.03
N HIS A 9 -0.51 -4.56 6.05
CA HIS A 9 -0.21 -5.64 5.13
C HIS A 9 -0.97 -5.44 3.82
N LEU A 10 -0.57 -4.41 3.06
CA LEU A 10 -1.12 -4.18 1.74
C LEU A 10 -0.77 -5.35 0.81
N HIS A 11 -1.81 -5.95 0.25
CA HIS A 11 -1.74 -6.99 -0.78
C HIS A 11 -2.25 -6.44 -2.10
N ALA A 12 -1.52 -6.77 -3.17
CA ALA A 12 -1.98 -6.51 -4.52
C ALA A 12 -2.84 -7.66 -5.03
N ARG A 13 -4.02 -7.35 -5.57
CA ARG A 13 -4.81 -8.31 -6.34
C ARG A 13 -4.86 -7.83 -7.78
N VAL A 14 -4.63 -8.74 -8.72
CA VAL A 14 -4.73 -8.47 -10.15
C VAL A 14 -5.58 -9.55 -10.79
N PHE A 15 -6.70 -9.17 -11.39
CA PHE A 15 -7.62 -10.11 -12.04
C PHE A 15 -8.28 -9.48 -13.26
N ARG A 16 -8.80 -10.33 -14.15
CA ARG A 16 -9.41 -9.90 -15.41
C ARG A 16 -10.89 -9.57 -15.20
N THR A 17 -11.33 -8.40 -15.65
CA THR A 17 -12.73 -7.93 -15.58
C THR A 17 -13.22 -7.55 -16.97
N GLY A 18 -14.01 -8.41 -17.61
CA GLY A 18 -14.44 -8.19 -18.99
C GLY A 18 -13.26 -8.17 -19.96
N CYS A 19 -13.03 -7.03 -20.61
CA CYS A 19 -11.92 -6.82 -21.55
C CYS A 19 -10.66 -6.26 -20.87
N ASP A 20 -10.77 -5.76 -19.64
CA ASP A 20 -9.69 -5.07 -18.94
C ASP A 20 -9.10 -5.93 -17.81
N TRP A 21 -7.95 -5.49 -17.32
CA TRP A 21 -7.30 -5.98 -16.12
C TRP A 21 -7.50 -4.98 -15.00
N TYR A 22 -8.07 -5.44 -13.91
CA TYR A 22 -8.23 -4.68 -12.69
C TYR A 22 -7.06 -4.99 -11.74
N ALA A 23 -6.52 -3.95 -11.13
CA ALA A 23 -5.57 -4.07 -10.03
C ALA A 23 -6.05 -3.24 -8.86
N ASP A 24 -5.98 -3.80 -7.66
CA ASP A 24 -6.16 -3.06 -6.41
C ASP A 24 -5.07 -3.39 -5.39
N LEU A 25 -4.93 -2.49 -4.42
CA LEU A 25 -4.16 -2.71 -3.20
C LEU A 25 -5.09 -2.57 -2.00
N ASP A 26 -5.02 -3.53 -1.09
CA ASP A 26 -5.94 -3.59 0.04
C ASP A 26 -5.36 -4.40 1.20
N ASP A 27 -5.97 -4.33 2.39
CA ASP A 27 -5.54 -5.16 3.52
C ASP A 27 -5.83 -6.63 3.23
N ALA A 28 -4.82 -7.49 3.45
CA ALA A 28 -4.97 -8.93 3.29
C ALA A 28 -5.94 -9.56 4.32
N TYR A 29 -6.10 -8.94 5.48
CA TYR A 29 -6.89 -9.43 6.61
C TYR A 29 -8.30 -8.85 6.66
N ASP A 30 -8.54 -7.72 6.00
CA ASP A 30 -9.87 -7.13 5.81
C ASP A 30 -10.00 -6.57 4.39
N PRO A 31 -10.12 -7.43 3.37
CA PRO A 31 -10.25 -6.98 2.00
C PRO A 31 -11.62 -6.31 1.83
N GLN A 32 -11.64 -4.99 1.67
CA GLN A 32 -12.84 -4.20 1.43
C GLN A 32 -13.10 -4.12 -0.08
N PRO A 33 -14.04 -4.90 -0.63
CA PRO A 33 -14.24 -4.99 -2.08
C PRO A 33 -14.81 -3.70 -2.70
N ASP A 34 -15.37 -2.80 -1.88
CA ASP A 34 -16.03 -1.56 -2.28
C ASP A 34 -15.17 -0.30 -2.05
N ASP A 35 -14.20 -0.33 -1.13
CA ASP A 35 -13.30 0.81 -0.86
C ASP A 35 -11.82 0.37 -0.75
N PRO A 36 -11.20 -0.09 -1.86
CA PRO A 36 -9.80 -0.43 -1.85
C PRO A 36 -8.95 0.83 -1.69
N TYR A 37 -7.87 0.73 -0.91
CA TYR A 37 -6.90 1.82 -0.70
C TYR A 37 -6.39 2.45 -2.01
N TRP A 38 -6.26 1.65 -3.06
CA TRP A 38 -5.98 2.11 -4.41
C TRP A 38 -6.45 1.08 -5.42
N TYR A 39 -6.93 1.53 -6.59
CA TYR A 39 -7.28 0.66 -7.70
C TYR A 39 -7.04 1.31 -9.07
N GLY A 40 -7.06 0.49 -10.13
CA GLY A 40 -7.02 0.95 -11.51
C GLY A 40 -7.39 -0.14 -12.53
N TYR A 41 -7.70 0.31 -13.75
CA TYR A 41 -8.02 -0.55 -14.90
C TYR A 41 -6.95 -0.40 -15.99
N TYR A 42 -6.58 -1.53 -16.61
CA TYR A 42 -5.47 -1.61 -17.55
C TYR A 42 -5.80 -2.52 -18.72
N THR A 43 -5.29 -2.19 -19.90
CA THR A 43 -5.51 -3.00 -21.10
C THR A 43 -4.74 -4.32 -21.10
N THR A 44 -3.71 -4.47 -20.27
CA THR A 44 -2.88 -5.69 -20.18
C THR A 44 -2.59 -6.09 -18.75
N GLN A 45 -2.39 -7.39 -18.53
CA GLN A 45 -2.01 -7.94 -17.23
C GLN A 45 -0.70 -7.34 -16.72
N ARG A 46 0.27 -7.17 -17.62
CA ARG A 46 1.57 -6.60 -17.27
C ARG A 46 1.43 -5.17 -16.77
N ALA A 47 0.69 -4.32 -17.47
CA ALA A 47 0.47 -2.95 -17.02
C ALA A 47 -0.22 -2.89 -15.63
N ALA A 48 -1.18 -3.79 -15.38
CA ALA A 48 -1.83 -3.90 -14.07
C ALA A 48 -0.87 -4.30 -12.95
N ILE A 49 -0.02 -5.30 -13.20
CA ILE A 49 1.01 -5.75 -12.25
C ILE A 49 2.04 -4.63 -12.01
N ASP A 50 2.56 -4.01 -13.06
CA ASP A 50 3.57 -2.96 -12.96
C ASP A 50 3.05 -1.77 -12.14
N ALA A 51 1.80 -1.36 -12.36
CA ALA A 51 1.17 -0.29 -11.60
C ALA A 51 0.96 -0.65 -10.12
N ALA A 52 0.50 -1.87 -9.81
CA ALA A 52 0.35 -2.33 -8.43
C ALA A 52 1.70 -2.38 -7.70
N CYS A 53 2.74 -2.91 -8.34
CA CYS A 53 4.10 -2.94 -7.81
C CYS A 53 4.65 -1.52 -7.56
N ALA A 54 4.49 -0.60 -8.52
CA ALA A 54 4.93 0.79 -8.36
C ALA A 54 4.23 1.48 -7.19
N ARG A 55 2.92 1.24 -7.03
CA ARG A 55 2.13 1.81 -5.93
C ARG A 55 2.55 1.26 -4.57
N LEU A 56 2.81 -0.05 -4.47
CA LEU A 56 3.35 -0.69 -3.25
C LEU A 56 4.72 -0.13 -2.89
N ALA A 57 5.62 -0.01 -3.87
CA ALA A 57 6.96 0.53 -3.65
C ALA A 57 6.91 1.97 -3.14
N ALA A 58 6.07 2.82 -3.74
CA ALA A 58 5.86 4.19 -3.29
C ALA A 58 5.33 4.25 -1.85
N HIS A 59 4.35 3.41 -1.50
CA HIS A 59 3.82 3.34 -0.14
C HIS A 59 4.90 2.92 0.88
N ARG A 60 5.67 1.87 0.58
CA ARG A 60 6.76 1.39 1.44
C ARG A 60 7.84 2.46 1.63
N LEU A 61 8.18 3.21 0.58
CA LEU A 61 9.13 4.31 0.66
C LEU A 61 8.63 5.41 1.61
N THR A 62 7.38 5.85 1.47
CA THR A 62 6.78 6.85 2.36
C THR A 62 6.71 6.38 3.82
N GLN A 63 6.33 5.11 4.05
CA GLN A 63 6.33 4.54 5.40
C GLN A 63 7.74 4.54 6.01
N SER A 64 8.74 4.09 5.25
CA SER A 64 10.14 4.08 5.69
C SER A 64 10.62 5.48 6.08
N GLN A 65 10.36 6.48 5.23
CA GLN A 65 10.71 7.88 5.51
C GLN A 65 10.04 8.42 6.78
N ARG A 66 8.74 8.12 6.97
CA ARG A 66 8.00 8.54 8.18
C ARG A 66 8.58 7.90 9.44
N ILE A 67 8.87 6.60 9.41
CA ILE A 67 9.48 5.88 10.53
C ILE A 67 10.86 6.46 10.84
N SER A 68 11.71 6.65 9.83
CA SER A 68 13.02 7.28 10.01
C SER A 68 12.90 8.66 10.65
N HIS A 69 11.96 9.51 10.20
CA HIS A 69 11.72 10.82 10.81
C HIS A 69 11.32 10.71 12.29
N LEU A 70 10.39 9.82 12.64
CA LEU A 70 9.94 9.63 14.03
C LEU A 70 11.06 9.16 14.95
N LEU A 71 11.93 8.25 14.48
CA LEU A 71 13.03 7.70 15.26
C LEU A 71 14.20 8.69 15.43
N LEU A 72 14.40 9.58 14.46
CA LEU A 72 15.46 10.60 14.47
C LEU A 72 15.01 11.93 15.11
N SER A 73 13.73 12.07 15.41
CA SER A 73 13.21 13.25 16.10
C SER A 73 13.68 13.23 17.56
N PRO A 74 14.41 14.24 18.07
CA PRO A 74 14.69 14.32 19.48
C PRO A 74 13.36 14.44 20.23
N VAL A 75 13.17 13.62 21.27
CA VAL A 75 12.11 13.87 22.25
C VAL A 75 12.35 15.28 22.77
N ALA A 76 11.46 16.21 22.41
CA ALA A 76 11.43 17.51 23.02
C ALA A 76 11.01 17.31 24.49
N THR A 77 12.00 17.06 25.35
CA THR A 77 11.83 17.13 26.80
C THR A 77 11.42 18.55 27.13
N SER A 78 10.11 18.77 27.26
CA SER A 78 9.57 20.01 27.81
C SER A 78 9.63 19.92 29.32
N ALA A 79 10.43 20.84 29.90
CA ALA A 79 10.49 21.35 31.26
C ALA A 79 10.48 20.36 32.43
#